data_AF-A0A151QS03-F1
#
_entry.id   AF-A0A151QS03-F1
#
_cell.length_a   1.000
_cell.length_b   1.000
_cell.length_c   1.000
_cell.angle_alpha   90.00
_cell.angle_beta   90.00
_cell.angle_gamma   90.00
#
_symmetry.space_group_name_H-M   'P 1'
#
loop_
_entity.id
_entity.type
_entity.pdbx_description
1 polymer ?
#
loop_
_entity_poly.entity_id
_entity_poly.type
_entity_poly.pdbx_seq_one_letter_code
_entity_poly.pdbx_strand_id
1 'polypeptide(L)'
;MQGHPVLLNRAPTLHRLGIQAFQPILVEGRAICLHPLVCKGFNADFDGDQMAVHVPLSLEAQAEARLLMFSHTNLLSPAIGDPISVPTQDMLIGLYVLTNGNRREPFFCNSYDAIGAYQQKRINFDSPLWLRTKKEIRSIYIRTTVGHISFYREIEEAIQGFCRAYSYDI
;
A
#
# COMPACT_ATOMS: atom_id res chain seq x y z
N MET A 1 12.79 -1.34 -23.51
CA MET A 1 11.84 -2.11 -22.68
C MET A 1 10.78 -1.24 -21.97
N GLN A 2 10.65 0.05 -22.27
CA GLN A 2 9.52 0.84 -21.75
C GLN A 2 8.22 0.24 -22.27
N GLY A 3 7.30 -0.10 -21.36
CA GLY A 3 6.00 -0.63 -21.75
C GLY A 3 6.01 -2.06 -22.28
N HIS A 4 7.01 -2.90 -21.97
CA HIS A 4 6.90 -4.34 -22.19
C HIS A 4 6.70 -5.08 -20.84
N PRO A 5 5.60 -5.84 -20.65
CA PRO A 5 5.36 -6.56 -19.40
C PRO A 5 6.27 -7.79 -19.30
N VAL A 6 6.54 -8.24 -18.08
CA VAL A 6 7.20 -9.52 -17.79
C VAL A 6 6.33 -10.33 -16.85
N LEU A 7 6.35 -11.65 -16.99
CA LEU A 7 5.65 -12.57 -16.09
C LEU A 7 6.65 -13.12 -15.07
N LEU A 8 6.28 -13.06 -13.81
CA LEU A 8 7.04 -13.63 -12.71
C LEU A 8 6.30 -14.87 -12.20
N ASN A 9 7.01 -15.96 -11.95
CA ASN A 9 6.46 -17.21 -11.43
C ASN A 9 7.33 -17.76 -10.30
N ARG A 10 6.71 -18.26 -9.22
CA ARG A 10 7.39 -19.03 -8.17
C ARG A 10 6.91 -20.47 -8.18
N ALA A 11 7.84 -21.42 -8.20
CA ALA A 11 7.54 -22.84 -8.08
C ALA A 11 7.52 -23.27 -6.59
N PRO A 12 6.62 -24.18 -6.18
CA PRO A 12 5.52 -24.77 -6.95
C PRO A 12 4.32 -23.80 -7.11
N THR A 13 3.72 -23.76 -8.31
CA THR A 13 2.56 -22.90 -8.58
C THR A 13 1.27 -23.57 -8.13
N LEU A 14 0.73 -23.18 -6.97
CA LEU A 14 -0.47 -23.78 -6.38
C LEU A 14 -1.78 -23.18 -6.89
N HIS A 15 -1.76 -21.93 -7.35
CA HIS A 15 -2.94 -21.19 -7.78
C HIS A 15 -2.56 -20.09 -8.77
N ARG A 16 -3.57 -19.51 -9.45
CA ARG A 16 -3.35 -18.53 -10.52
C ARG A 16 -2.46 -17.34 -10.11
N LEU A 17 -2.53 -16.91 -8.85
CA LEU A 17 -1.74 -15.78 -8.33
C LEU A 17 -0.25 -16.09 -8.16
N GLY A 18 0.15 -17.35 -8.30
CA GLY A 18 1.56 -17.74 -8.34
C GLY A 18 2.25 -17.32 -9.64
N ILE A 19 1.50 -16.78 -10.61
CA ILE A 19 2.03 -16.12 -11.81
C ILE A 19 1.36 -14.76 -11.95
N GLN A 20 2.16 -13.69 -12.03
CA GLN A 20 1.66 -12.33 -12.26
C GLN A 20 2.54 -11.55 -13.23
N ALA A 21 1.93 -10.58 -13.92
CA ALA A 21 2.62 -9.66 -14.80
C ALA A 21 3.05 -8.39 -14.04
N PHE A 22 4.24 -7.90 -14.38
CA PHE A 22 4.82 -6.67 -13.85
C PHE A 22 5.44 -5.85 -14.96
N GLN A 23 5.54 -4.54 -14.72
CA GLN A 23 6.41 -3.68 -15.51
C GLN A 23 7.82 -3.76 -14.91
N PRO A 24 8.83 -4.25 -15.65
CA PRO A 24 10.19 -4.35 -15.14
C PRO A 24 10.80 -2.96 -14.95
N ILE A 25 11.52 -2.79 -13.84
CA ILE A 25 12.37 -1.64 -13.54
C ILE A 25 13.80 -2.16 -13.49
N LEU A 26 14.70 -1.52 -14.26
CA LEU A 26 16.11 -1.90 -14.23
C LEU A 26 16.71 -1.47 -12.89
N VAL A 27 17.34 -2.42 -12.23
CA VAL A 27 18.02 -2.23 -10.94
C VAL A 27 19.45 -2.75 -11.04
N GLU A 28 20.34 -2.19 -10.23
CA GLU A 28 21.69 -2.73 -10.08
C GLU A 28 21.66 -4.01 -9.21
N GLY A 29 22.47 -5.00 -9.56
CA GLY A 29 22.56 -6.27 -8.84
C GLY A 29 22.09 -7.48 -9.65
N ARG A 30 22.01 -8.63 -8.99
CA ARG A 30 21.63 -9.93 -9.59
C ARG A 30 20.35 -10.54 -8.99
N ALA A 31 19.69 -9.82 -8.07
CA ALA A 31 18.48 -10.26 -7.41
C ALA A 31 17.25 -9.54 -7.99
N ILE A 32 16.12 -10.24 -8.02
CA ILE A 32 14.84 -9.66 -8.41
C ILE A 32 14.27 -8.93 -7.20
N CYS A 33 13.94 -7.65 -7.35
CA CYS A 33 13.21 -6.91 -6.33
C CYS A 33 11.70 -7.11 -6.52
N LEU A 34 11.03 -7.67 -5.51
CA LEU A 34 9.59 -7.90 -5.52
C LEU A 34 8.87 -6.99 -4.52
N HIS A 35 7.67 -6.53 -4.88
CA HIS A 35 6.86 -5.71 -4.00
C HIS A 35 6.31 -6.51 -2.80
N PRO A 36 6.45 -6.06 -1.54
CA PRO A 36 6.05 -6.87 -0.37
C PRO A 36 4.57 -7.31 -0.36
N LEU A 37 3.66 -6.47 -0.86
CA LEU A 37 2.22 -6.79 -0.89
C LEU A 37 1.85 -7.93 -1.86
N VAL A 38 2.71 -8.27 -2.84
CA VAL A 38 2.43 -9.39 -3.75
C VAL A 38 3.02 -10.71 -3.25
N CYS A 39 3.90 -10.69 -2.23
CA CYS A 39 4.56 -11.89 -1.69
C CYS A 39 3.56 -12.95 -1.23
N LYS A 40 2.43 -12.54 -0.62
CA LYS A 40 1.35 -13.46 -0.22
C LYS A 40 0.75 -14.22 -1.41
N GLY A 41 0.63 -13.57 -2.58
CA GLY A 41 0.16 -14.19 -3.81
C GLY A 41 1.14 -15.20 -4.41
N PHE A 42 2.44 -15.05 -4.16
CA PHE A 42 3.46 -16.04 -4.56
C PHE A 42 3.77 -17.08 -3.48
N ASN A 43 3.22 -16.90 -2.28
CA ASN A 43 3.62 -17.60 -1.07
C ASN A 43 5.14 -17.54 -0.85
N ALA A 44 5.74 -16.38 -1.17
CA ALA A 44 7.19 -16.17 -1.20
C ALA A 44 7.68 -15.43 0.06
N ASP A 45 8.89 -15.76 0.50
CA ASP A 45 9.68 -15.03 1.48
C ASP A 45 11.06 -14.66 0.90
N PHE A 46 11.90 -14.01 1.70
CA PHE A 46 13.19 -13.45 1.27
C PHE A 46 14.38 -14.17 1.93
N ASP A 47 14.29 -15.49 2.08
CA ASP A 47 15.33 -16.32 2.72
C ASP A 47 16.20 -17.12 1.72
N GLY A 48 15.93 -17.00 0.42
CA GLY A 48 16.60 -17.76 -0.64
C GLY A 48 15.71 -18.20 -1.79
N ASP A 49 14.42 -17.90 -1.71
CA ASP A 49 13.44 -18.13 -2.77
C ASP A 49 13.90 -17.66 -4.16
N GLN A 50 13.61 -18.48 -5.17
CA GLN A 50 13.93 -18.21 -6.57
C GLN A 50 12.65 -18.09 -7.40
N MET A 51 12.68 -17.19 -8.39
CA MET A 51 11.55 -16.94 -9.27
C MET A 51 12.00 -16.98 -10.73
N ALA A 52 11.15 -17.52 -11.59
CA ALA A 52 11.35 -17.51 -13.02
C ALA A 52 10.73 -16.24 -13.63
N VAL A 53 11.43 -15.66 -14.60
CA VAL A 53 10.94 -14.51 -15.38
C VAL A 53 10.70 -14.97 -16.81
N HIS A 54 9.48 -14.75 -17.31
CA HIS A 54 9.10 -15.04 -18.68
C HIS A 54 8.74 -13.75 -19.41
N VAL A 55 9.07 -13.69 -20.70
CA VAL A 55 8.82 -12.52 -21.55
C VAL A 55 7.78 -12.88 -22.62
N PRO A 56 6.56 -12.32 -22.58
CA PRO A 56 5.55 -12.58 -23.60
C PRO A 56 5.95 -11.95 -24.93
N LEU A 57 6.08 -12.74 -25.99
CA LEU A 57 6.60 -12.25 -27.28
C LEU A 57 5.51 -11.68 -28.20
N SER A 58 4.36 -12.33 -28.29
CA SER A 58 3.27 -11.89 -29.19
C SER A 58 2.52 -10.69 -28.64
N LEU A 59 1.92 -9.89 -29.52
CA LEU A 59 1.13 -8.72 -29.13
C LEU A 59 -0.09 -9.13 -28.32
N GLU A 60 -0.72 -10.25 -28.69
CA GLU A 60 -1.86 -10.83 -27.99
C GLU A 60 -1.48 -11.22 -26.56
N ALA A 61 -0.32 -11.88 -26.38
CA ALA A 61 0.16 -12.27 -25.05
C ALA A 61 0.56 -11.05 -24.19
N GLN A 62 1.14 -10.01 -24.81
CA GLN A 62 1.42 -8.76 -24.11
C GLN A 62 0.14 -8.04 -23.68
N ALA A 63 -0.90 -8.04 -24.52
CA ALA A 63 -2.20 -7.46 -24.21
C ALA A 63 -2.91 -8.25 -23.08
N GLU A 64 -2.91 -9.59 -23.16
CA GLU A 64 -3.47 -10.45 -22.12
C GLU A 64 -2.75 -10.27 -20.78
N ALA A 65 -1.41 -10.24 -20.81
CA ALA A 65 -0.62 -9.98 -19.62
C ALA A 65 -1.02 -8.64 -18.97
N ARG A 66 -1.18 -7.59 -19.79
CA ARG A 66 -1.60 -6.24 -19.37
C ARG A 66 -2.97 -6.19 -18.74
N LEU A 67 -3.96 -6.80 -19.40
CA LEU A 67 -5.36 -6.68 -19.01
C LEU A 67 -5.73 -7.63 -17.87
N LEU A 68 -5.18 -8.84 -17.86
CA LEU A 68 -5.64 -9.91 -16.97
C LEU A 68 -4.61 -10.30 -15.90
N MET A 69 -3.32 -10.26 -16.22
CA MET A 69 -2.29 -10.83 -15.35
C MET A 69 -1.55 -9.79 -14.50
N PHE A 70 -1.72 -8.48 -14.73
CA PHE A 70 -1.02 -7.48 -13.94
C PHE A 70 -1.32 -7.61 -12.44
N SER A 71 -0.33 -7.30 -11.61
CA SER A 71 -0.47 -7.42 -10.15
C SER A 71 -1.60 -6.54 -9.59
N HIS A 72 -1.80 -5.34 -10.15
CA HIS A 72 -2.82 -4.39 -9.67
C HIS A 72 -4.26 -4.81 -10.01
N THR A 73 -4.48 -5.71 -10.97
CA THR A 73 -5.81 -6.27 -11.25
C THR A 73 -6.13 -7.48 -10.36
N ASN A 74 -5.10 -8.08 -9.76
CA ASN A 74 -5.17 -9.33 -9.01
C ASN A 74 -5.08 -9.12 -7.49
N LEU A 75 -5.93 -8.23 -6.95
CA LEU A 75 -5.92 -7.85 -5.53
C LEU A 75 -6.69 -8.81 -4.61
N LEU A 76 -7.62 -9.59 -5.16
CA LEU A 76 -8.53 -10.46 -4.42
C LEU A 76 -8.21 -11.95 -4.63
N SER A 77 -8.51 -12.75 -3.61
CA SER A 77 -8.42 -14.21 -3.68
C SER A 77 -9.49 -14.77 -4.62
N PRO A 78 -9.12 -15.60 -5.61
CA PRO A 78 -10.09 -16.23 -6.50
C PRO A 78 -11.04 -17.20 -5.78
N ALA A 79 -10.62 -17.76 -4.64
CA ALA A 79 -11.38 -18.77 -3.92
C ALA A 79 -12.45 -18.18 -2.99
N ILE A 80 -12.13 -17.09 -2.29
CA ILE A 80 -12.97 -16.54 -1.20
C ILE A 80 -13.40 -15.09 -1.50
N GLY A 81 -12.66 -14.36 -2.34
CA GLY A 81 -12.87 -12.93 -2.59
C GLY A 81 -12.17 -12.01 -1.58
N ASP A 82 -11.50 -12.57 -0.58
CA ASP A 82 -10.73 -11.79 0.41
C ASP A 82 -9.53 -11.06 -0.22
N PRO A 83 -9.15 -9.88 0.29
CA PRO A 83 -7.98 -9.16 -0.19
C PRO A 83 -6.69 -9.92 0.11
N ILE A 84 -5.84 -10.05 -0.91
CA ILE A 84 -4.52 -10.69 -0.79
C ILE A 84 -3.41 -9.67 -0.60
N SER A 85 -3.54 -8.50 -1.21
CA SER A 85 -2.58 -7.39 -1.08
C SER A 85 -2.78 -6.61 0.22
N VAL A 86 -2.82 -7.32 1.35
CA VAL A 86 -2.94 -6.72 2.69
C VAL A 86 -1.55 -6.49 3.30
N PRO A 87 -1.34 -5.37 4.00
CA PRO A 87 -0.10 -5.16 4.76
C PRO A 87 0.14 -6.28 5.77
N THR A 88 1.39 -6.72 5.91
CA THR A 88 1.80 -7.80 6.82
C THR A 88 2.93 -7.34 7.74
N GLN A 89 3.12 -8.08 8.85
CA GLN A 89 4.27 -7.95 9.77
C GLN A 89 4.59 -6.50 10.15
N ASP A 90 5.73 -5.98 9.69
CA ASP A 90 6.27 -4.67 10.06
C ASP A 90 5.36 -3.51 9.66
N MET A 91 4.63 -3.64 8.55
CA MET A 91 3.66 -2.62 8.14
C MET A 91 2.53 -2.51 9.16
N LEU A 92 2.03 -3.64 9.67
CA LEU A 92 0.99 -3.67 10.69
C LEU A 92 1.50 -3.14 12.03
N ILE A 93 2.74 -3.49 12.40
CA ILE A 93 3.38 -2.96 13.62
C ILE A 93 3.52 -1.45 13.52
N GLY A 94 3.95 -0.94 12.36
CA GLY A 94 4.02 0.50 12.08
C GLY A 94 2.66 1.17 12.32
N LEU A 95 1.62 0.70 11.62
CA LEU A 95 0.26 1.23 11.78
C LEU A 95 -0.27 1.16 13.22
N TYR A 96 0.01 0.07 13.94
CA TYR A 96 -0.36 -0.08 15.33
C TYR A 96 0.32 0.96 16.23
N VAL A 97 1.63 1.16 16.06
CA VAL A 97 2.38 2.18 16.83
C VAL A 97 1.86 3.58 16.52
N LEU A 98 1.48 3.87 15.27
CA LEU A 98 0.88 5.16 14.93
C LEU A 98 -0.44 5.40 15.64
N THR A 99 -1.19 4.35 15.96
CA THR A 99 -2.56 4.47 16.48
C THR A 99 -2.68 4.24 17.99
N ASN A 100 -1.64 3.70 18.64
CA ASN A 100 -1.68 3.37 20.06
C ASN A 100 -0.95 4.42 20.92
N GLY A 101 -1.71 5.34 21.53
CA GLY A 101 -1.17 6.43 22.36
C GLY A 101 -1.53 6.31 23.85
N ASN A 102 -0.52 6.43 24.74
CA ASN A 102 -0.63 6.18 26.19
C ASN A 102 -0.20 7.36 27.11
N ARG A 103 -0.25 8.62 26.65
CA ARG A 103 0.25 9.77 27.45
C ARG A 103 -0.68 10.98 27.44
N ARG A 104 -0.32 12.02 28.21
CA ARG A 104 -1.05 13.30 28.37
C ARG A 104 -1.55 13.83 27.03
N GLU A 105 -2.79 14.30 27.01
CA GLU A 105 -3.53 14.59 25.77
C GLU A 105 -3.69 16.10 25.58
N PRO A 106 -2.79 16.77 24.82
CA PRO A 106 -2.99 18.15 24.43
C PRO A 106 -4.21 18.30 23.50
N PHE A 107 -4.88 19.45 23.58
CA PHE A 107 -5.99 19.82 22.71
C PHE A 107 -5.49 20.65 21.54
N PHE A 108 -5.89 20.28 20.32
CA PHE A 108 -5.60 21.02 19.10
C PHE A 108 -6.90 21.36 18.34
N CYS A 109 -6.95 22.58 17.82
CA CYS A 109 -8.10 23.11 17.10
C CYS A 109 -8.14 22.72 15.62
N ASN A 110 -6.99 22.33 15.06
CA ASN A 110 -6.80 21.93 13.66
C ASN A 110 -5.62 20.93 13.56
N SER A 111 -5.53 20.23 12.43
CA SER A 111 -4.48 19.22 12.18
C SER A 111 -3.10 19.85 11.92
N TYR A 112 -3.04 21.04 11.33
CA TYR A 112 -1.80 21.75 11.02
C TYR A 112 -1.02 22.15 12.28
N ASP A 113 -1.71 22.59 13.33
CA ASP A 113 -1.14 22.97 14.63
C ASP A 113 -0.55 21.74 15.32
N ALA A 114 -1.23 20.60 15.25
CA ALA A 114 -0.74 19.33 15.77
C ALA A 114 0.54 18.89 15.04
N ILE A 115 0.57 18.97 13.71
CA ILE A 115 1.75 18.65 12.91
C ILE A 115 2.90 19.65 13.19
N GLY A 116 2.59 20.94 13.32
CA GLY A 116 3.56 21.97 13.67
C GLY A 116 4.16 21.76 15.06
N ALA A 117 3.36 21.34 16.05
CA ALA A 117 3.84 20.99 17.38
C ALA A 117 4.78 19.79 17.35
N TYR A 118 4.52 18.80 16.50
CA TYR A 118 5.44 17.68 16.26
C TYR A 118 6.75 18.14 15.62
N GLN A 119 6.70 18.99 14.57
CA GLN A 119 7.89 19.55 13.93
C GLN A 119 8.77 20.35 14.90
N GLN A 120 8.15 21.02 15.87
CA GLN A 120 8.82 21.74 16.95
C GLN A 120 9.30 20.82 18.10
N LYS A 121 9.16 19.49 17.96
CA LYS A 121 9.50 18.47 18.97
C LYS A 121 8.81 18.67 20.32
N ARG A 122 7.62 19.29 20.33
CA ARG A 122 6.81 19.51 21.55
C ARG A 122 5.98 18.28 21.92
N ILE A 123 5.63 17.47 20.92
CA ILE A 123 4.89 16.22 21.05
C ILE A 123 5.59 15.15 20.22
N ASN A 124 5.47 13.88 20.64
CA ASN A 124 5.97 12.76 19.84
C ASN A 124 4.91 12.32 18.82
N PHE A 125 5.34 11.54 17.82
CA PHE A 125 4.49 11.10 16.71
C PHE A 125 3.34 10.17 17.14
N ASP A 126 3.61 9.34 18.15
CA ASP A 126 2.71 8.37 18.79
C ASP A 126 1.89 8.97 19.95
N SER A 127 2.13 10.25 20.29
CA SER A 127 1.44 10.87 21.43
C SER A 127 -0.04 11.10 21.11
N PRO A 128 -0.97 10.64 21.97
CA PRO A 128 -2.39 10.89 21.79
C PRO A 128 -2.70 12.37 22.03
N LEU A 129 -3.66 12.89 21.27
CA LEU A 129 -4.11 14.27 21.28
C LEU A 129 -5.62 14.34 21.00
N TRP A 130 -6.25 15.42 21.43
CA TRP A 130 -7.63 15.74 21.07
C TRP A 130 -7.64 16.70 19.89
N LEU A 131 -8.22 16.26 18.77
CA LEU A 131 -8.38 17.09 17.58
C LEU A 131 -9.83 17.52 17.44
N ARG A 132 -10.07 18.83 17.29
CA ARG A 132 -11.38 19.35 16.89
C ARG A 132 -11.61 19.07 15.40
N THR A 133 -12.64 18.31 15.08
CA THR A 133 -13.12 18.15 13.70
C THR A 133 -14.52 18.76 13.55
N LYS A 134 -14.76 19.41 12.41
CA LYS A 134 -16.06 19.98 12.06
C LYS A 134 -16.77 19.01 11.13
N LYS A 135 -17.88 18.43 11.59
CA LYS A 135 -18.84 17.72 10.72
C LYS A 135 -20.07 18.61 10.57
N GLU A 136 -20.25 19.16 9.38
CA GLU A 136 -21.41 19.98 8.95
C GLU A 136 -21.78 21.11 9.92
N ILE A 137 -22.53 20.80 11.00
CA ILE A 137 -23.12 21.76 11.95
C ILE A 137 -22.54 21.61 13.38
N ARG A 138 -21.83 20.52 13.70
CA ARG A 138 -21.28 20.27 15.05
C ARG A 138 -19.75 20.13 15.04
N SER A 139 -19.13 20.77 16.02
CA SER A 139 -17.71 20.54 16.34
C SER A 139 -17.61 19.39 17.33
N ILE A 140 -16.95 18.31 16.93
CA ILE A 140 -16.67 17.18 17.80
C ILE A 140 -15.16 17.09 18.06
N TYR A 141 -14.79 16.65 19.26
CA TYR A 141 -13.41 16.35 19.58
C TYR A 141 -13.19 14.85 19.41
N ILE A 142 -12.21 14.49 18.59
CA ILE A 142 -11.80 13.11 18.39
C ILE A 142 -10.43 12.89 19.03
N ARG A 143 -10.27 11.76 19.72
CA ARG A 143 -8.98 11.31 20.21
C ARG A 143 -8.22 10.69 19.05
N THR A 144 -7.05 11.21 18.74
CA THR A 144 -6.20 10.74 17.64
C THR A 144 -4.72 10.94 17.99
N THR A 145 -3.80 10.63 17.09
CA THR A 145 -2.36 10.87 17.21
C THR A 145 -1.88 11.67 16.00
N VAL A 146 -0.67 12.23 16.06
CA VAL A 146 -0.06 12.87 14.87
C VAL A 146 0.15 11.83 13.77
N GLY A 147 0.62 10.64 14.13
CA GLY A 147 0.78 9.53 13.19
C GLY A 147 -0.50 9.15 12.45
N HIS A 148 -1.62 9.04 13.17
CA HIS A 148 -2.91 8.73 12.58
C HIS A 148 -3.41 9.87 11.66
N ILE A 149 -3.21 11.14 12.04
CA ILE A 149 -3.56 12.29 11.19
C ILE A 149 -2.75 12.27 9.88
N SER A 150 -1.43 12.07 9.97
CA SER A 150 -0.56 12.01 8.80
C SER A 150 -0.94 10.85 7.90
N PHE A 151 -1.13 9.65 8.45
CA PHE A 151 -1.54 8.48 7.68
C PHE A 151 -2.89 8.67 6.96
N TYR A 152 -3.88 9.26 7.65
CA TYR A 152 -5.19 9.50 7.07
C TYR A 152 -5.14 10.51 5.92
N ARG A 153 -4.27 11.52 6.01
CA ARG A 153 -4.05 12.47 4.91
C ARG A 153 -3.50 11.78 3.65
N GLU A 154 -2.50 10.92 3.81
CA GLU A 154 -1.94 10.15 2.67
C GLU A 154 -2.99 9.23 2.05
N ILE A 155 -3.88 8.63 2.86
CA ILE A 155 -5.02 7.85 2.35
C ILE A 155 -5.98 8.72 1.54
N GLU A 156 -6.38 9.89 2.06
CA GLU A 156 -7.29 10.78 1.34
C GLU A 156 -6.69 11.24 0.01
N GLU A 157 -5.40 11.60 -0.01
CA GLU A 157 -4.68 11.96 -1.23
C GLU A 157 -4.63 10.80 -2.23
N ALA A 158 -4.36 9.58 -1.76
CA ALA A 158 -4.37 8.37 -2.59
C ALA A 158 -5.76 8.08 -3.17
N ILE A 159 -6.83 8.19 -2.37
CA ILE A 159 -8.21 7.98 -2.83
C ILE A 159 -8.58 9.04 -3.87
N GLN A 160 -8.27 10.31 -3.62
CA GLN A 160 -8.52 11.39 -4.58
C GLN A 160 -7.74 11.19 -5.89
N GLY A 161 -6.47 10.77 -5.80
CA GLY A 161 -5.65 10.42 -6.95
C GLY A 161 -6.27 9.28 -7.77
N PHE A 162 -6.75 8.23 -7.10
CA PHE A 162 -7.43 7.10 -7.74
C PHE A 162 -8.72 7.55 -8.46
N CYS A 163 -9.57 8.34 -7.80
CA CYS A 163 -10.79 8.88 -8.41
C CYS A 163 -10.48 9.74 -9.65
N ARG A 164 -9.40 10.53 -9.62
CA ARG A 164 -8.98 11.33 -10.78
C ARG A 164 -8.49 10.46 -11.93
N ALA A 165 -7.66 9.45 -11.67
CA ALA A 165 -7.19 8.53 -12.70
C ALA A 165 -8.37 7.85 -13.44
N TYR A 166 -9.37 7.36 -12.69
CA TYR A 166 -10.58 6.76 -13.28
C TYR A 166 -11.44 7.75 -14.08
N SER A 167 -11.39 9.04 -13.78
CA SER A 167 -12.14 10.06 -14.55
C SER A 167 -11.47 10.44 -15.88
N TYR A 168 -10.20 10.08 -16.10
CA TYR A 168 -9.47 10.34 -17.35
C TYR A 168 -9.39 9.12 -18.28
N ASP A 169 -9.78 7.94 -17.80
CA ASP A 169 -9.83 6.69 -18.58
C ASP A 169 -11.25 6.38 -19.12
N ILE A 170 -12.15 7.37 -19.16
CA ILE A 170 -13.48 7.33 -19.82
C ILE A 170 -13.53 8.34 -20.96
#